data_AF-A0A2W1BPT0-F1
#
_entry.id   AF-A0A2W1BPT0-F1
#
_cell.length_a   1.000
_cell.length_b   1.000
_cell.length_c   1.000
_cell.angle_alpha   90.00
_cell.angle_beta   90.00
_cell.angle_gamma   90.00
#
_symmetry.space_group_name_H-M   'P 1'
#
loop_
_entity.id
_entity.type
_entity.pdbx_description
1 polymer ?
#
loop_
_entity_poly.entity_id
_entity_poly.type
_entity_poly.pdbx_seq_one_letter_code
_entity_poly.pdbx_strand_id
1 'polypeptide(L)'
;DTLSKIGPGKRIAERRAFLFDGLLLLCKPITSIVVNSSASGAGAGAQQLKLKEKLHVRKLELIDRPDTEEGRNLIELCPRVGPAVVLACASCAEKRNWMCDLVMLNTKPMLDRFLDSILLDLERRHPLKLPPASLYRFAVPDSPDNIVLEDVTARHHANAPVPLIKVRLVIDTLIYTLS
;
A
#
# COMPACT_ATOMS: atom_id res chain seq x y z
N ASP A 1 7.75 -16.99 0.21
CA ASP A 1 8.56 -17.95 -0.57
C ASP A 1 9.91 -18.19 0.06
N THR A 2 10.72 -19.06 -0.55
CA THR A 2 12.07 -19.38 -0.09
C THR A 2 13.10 -18.84 -1.08
N LEU A 3 14.03 -18.02 -0.61
CA LEU A 3 15.11 -17.42 -1.38
C LEU A 3 16.47 -17.87 -0.86
N SER A 4 17.44 -17.99 -1.74
CA SER A 4 18.81 -18.35 -1.39
C SER A 4 19.66 -17.10 -1.21
N LYS A 5 20.05 -16.77 0.02
CA LYS A 5 20.97 -15.66 0.28
C LYS A 5 22.40 -16.06 -0.08
N ILE A 6 23.06 -15.23 -0.89
CA ILE A 6 24.48 -15.37 -1.20
C ILE A 6 25.27 -14.52 -0.20
N GLY A 7 25.97 -15.20 0.71
CA GLY A 7 26.85 -14.59 1.70
C GLY A 7 28.27 -14.34 1.20
N PRO A 8 29.10 -13.64 1.99
CA PRO A 8 30.51 -13.46 1.67
C PRO A 8 31.21 -14.81 1.49
N GLY A 9 32.04 -14.91 0.45
CA GLY A 9 32.71 -16.17 0.07
C GLY A 9 31.78 -17.21 -0.59
N LYS A 10 30.73 -16.77 -1.31
CA LYS A 10 29.77 -17.63 -2.04
C LYS A 10 29.02 -18.64 -1.16
N ARG A 11 28.91 -18.37 0.15
CA ARG A 11 28.15 -19.22 1.07
C ARG A 11 26.65 -19.04 0.83
N ILE A 12 25.97 -20.10 0.43
CA ILE A 12 24.53 -20.08 0.18
C ILE A 12 23.80 -20.39 1.49
N ALA A 13 22.82 -19.56 1.84
CA ALA A 13 21.98 -19.77 3.00
C ALA A 13 20.51 -19.57 2.64
N GLU A 14 19.69 -20.59 2.87
CA GLU A 14 18.26 -20.53 2.64
C GLU A 14 17.58 -19.53 3.60
N ARG A 15 16.67 -18.72 3.05
CA ARG A 15 15.89 -17.72 3.77
C ARG A 15 14.42 -17.81 3.34
N ARG A 16 13.53 -17.99 4.31
CA ARG A 16 12.11 -17.79 4.07
C ARG A 16 11.81 -16.29 4.06
N ALA A 17 11.30 -15.80 2.94
CA ALA A 17 11.01 -14.41 2.69
C ALA A 17 9.52 -14.12 2.91
N PHE A 18 9.24 -13.04 3.65
CA PHE A 18 7.92 -12.49 3.86
C PHE A 18 7.91 -11.04 3.42
N LEU A 19 7.08 -10.73 2.42
CA LEU A 19 6.93 -9.39 1.87
C LEU A 19 5.63 -8.77 2.39
N PHE A 20 5.74 -7.57 2.94
CA PHE A 20 4.66 -6.71 3.39
C PHE A 20 4.77 -5.34 2.70
N ASP A 21 3.72 -4.53 2.77
CA ASP A 21 3.58 -3.23 2.07
C ASP A 21 4.73 -2.23 2.22
N GLY A 22 5.61 -2.40 3.20
CA GLY A 22 6.83 -1.62 3.34
C GLY A 22 8.01 -2.36 3.94
N LEU A 23 7.90 -3.67 4.17
CA LEU A 23 8.88 -4.46 4.90
C LEU A 23 9.11 -5.80 4.22
N LEU A 24 10.38 -6.15 4.03
CA LEU A 24 10.82 -7.48 3.64
C LEU A 24 11.55 -8.11 4.82
N LEU A 25 11.04 -9.25 5.29
CA LEU A 25 11.64 -10.04 6.35
C LEU A 25 12.25 -11.31 5.77
N LEU A 26 13.51 -11.57 6.10
CA LEU A 26 14.21 -12.80 5.74
C LEU A 26 14.50 -13.60 7.01
N CYS A 27 13.96 -14.80 7.07
CA CYS A 27 14.02 -15.67 8.24
C CYS A 27 14.79 -16.95 7.93
N LYS A 28 15.61 -17.42 8.87
CA LYS A 28 16.22 -18.76 8.81
C LYS A 28 15.25 -19.78 9.46
N PRO A 29 14.89 -20.87 8.77
CA PRO A 29 14.18 -21.98 9.40
C PRO A 29 15.02 -22.61 10.51
N ILE A 30 14.43 -22.82 11.69
CA ILE A 30 15.04 -23.61 12.75
C ILE A 30 14.59 -25.05 12.55
N THR A 31 15.48 -25.88 12.03
CA THR A 31 15.33 -27.34 12.03
C THR A 31 15.60 -27.84 13.45
N SER A 32 14.58 -27.86 14.29
CA SER A 32 14.67 -28.50 15.60
C SER A 32 14.77 -30.02 15.40
N ILE A 33 15.99 -30.57 15.53
CA ILE A 33 16.21 -32.03 15.65
C ILE A 33 16.16 -32.49 17.12
N VAL A 34 16.11 -31.57 18.09
CA VAL A 34 15.95 -31.94 19.51
C VAL A 34 15.10 -30.88 20.20
N VAL A 35 13.81 -31.18 20.40
CA VAL A 35 13.04 -30.56 21.48
C VAL A 35 13.04 -31.56 22.63
N ASN A 36 13.91 -31.33 23.62
CA ASN A 36 13.62 -31.76 24.97
C ASN A 36 12.35 -31.03 25.39
N SER A 37 11.28 -31.80 25.51
CA SER A 37 9.96 -31.37 25.94
C SER A 37 10.01 -30.86 27.39
N SER A 38 10.26 -29.57 27.60
CA SER A 38 10.11 -28.93 28.92
C SER A 38 9.57 -27.49 28.88
N ALA A 39 8.91 -27.10 27.80
CA ALA A 39 8.13 -25.87 27.75
C ALA A 39 6.64 -26.21 27.55
N SER A 40 5.95 -26.38 28.66
CA SER A 40 4.49 -26.40 28.78
C SER A 40 3.90 -25.06 28.32
N GLY A 41 3.17 -25.05 27.21
CA GLY A 41 2.40 -23.89 26.77
C GLY A 41 2.11 -23.87 25.27
N ALA A 42 0.94 -24.40 24.89
CA ALA A 42 0.20 -24.20 23.64
C ALA A 42 0.99 -23.85 22.35
N GLY A 43 1.21 -24.85 21.48
CA GLY A 43 1.63 -24.62 20.09
C GLY A 43 2.39 -25.77 19.44
N ALA A 44 1.91 -27.01 19.55
CA ALA A 44 2.50 -28.13 18.84
C ALA A 44 2.27 -27.99 17.32
N GLY A 45 3.33 -27.71 16.55
CA GLY A 45 3.32 -27.79 15.09
C GLY A 45 3.87 -26.57 14.33
N ALA A 46 4.16 -25.44 15.00
CA ALA A 46 4.68 -24.26 14.31
C ALA A 46 6.19 -24.40 14.01
N GLN A 47 6.55 -24.34 12.73
CA GLN A 47 7.94 -24.23 12.28
C GLN A 47 8.57 -22.98 12.91
N GLN A 48 9.54 -23.13 13.81
CA GLN A 48 10.21 -21.99 14.41
C GLN A 48 11.08 -21.28 13.36
N LEU A 49 10.89 -19.96 13.21
CA LEU A 49 11.63 -19.12 12.28
C LEU A 49 12.45 -18.09 13.06
N LYS A 50 13.74 -17.97 12.75
CA LYS A 50 14.60 -16.92 13.32
C LYS A 50 14.78 -15.79 12.31
N LEU A 51 14.34 -14.58 12.66
CA LEU A 51 14.58 -13.39 11.84
C LEU A 51 16.09 -13.15 11.66
N LYS A 52 16.52 -12.90 10.42
CA LYS A 52 17.91 -12.63 10.05
C LYS A 52 18.10 -11.25 9.45
N GLU A 53 17.23 -10.85 8.54
CA GLU A 53 17.24 -9.51 7.95
C GLU A 53 15.84 -8.87 8.00
N LYS A 54 15.80 -7.57 8.29
CA LYS A 54 14.61 -6.71 8.21
C LYS A 54 14.94 -5.53 7.30
N LEU A 55 14.34 -5.48 6.13
CA LEU A 55 14.61 -4.49 5.09
C LEU A 55 13.37 -3.62 4.87
N HIS A 56 13.55 -2.30 4.73
CA HIS A 56 12.46 -1.37 4.43
C HIS A 56 12.41 -1.13 2.92
N VAL A 57 11.34 -1.57 2.27
CA VAL A 57 11.23 -1.59 0.79
C VAL A 57 11.35 -0.20 0.18
N ARG A 58 10.73 0.82 0.79
CA ARG A 58 10.77 2.22 0.31
C ARG A 58 12.15 2.88 0.31
N LYS A 59 13.11 2.30 1.03
CA LYS A 59 14.50 2.79 1.15
C LYS A 59 15.49 1.79 0.56
N LEU A 60 15.00 0.88 -0.26
CA LEU A 60 15.76 -0.20 -0.86
C LEU A 60 16.01 0.12 -2.32
N GLU A 61 17.28 0.14 -2.72
CA GLU A 61 17.66 0.12 -4.12
C GLU A 61 17.69 -1.33 -4.61
N LEU A 62 17.08 -1.58 -5.76
CA LEU A 62 16.91 -2.91 -6.35
C LEU A 62 17.81 -3.00 -7.58
N ILE A 63 18.73 -3.96 -7.58
CA ILE A 63 19.66 -4.18 -8.68
C ILE A 63 19.36 -5.57 -9.27
N ASP A 64 18.96 -5.58 -10.54
CA ASP A 64 18.87 -6.80 -11.33
C ASP A 64 20.28 -7.21 -11.78
N ARG A 65 20.81 -8.30 -11.21
CA ARG A 65 22.11 -8.83 -11.62
C ARG A 65 21.94 -9.77 -12.82
N PRO A 66 22.73 -9.59 -13.89
CA PRO A 66 22.68 -10.48 -15.04
C PRO A 66 23.15 -11.88 -14.66
N ASP A 67 22.66 -12.87 -15.39
CA ASP A 67 23.09 -14.25 -15.23
C ASP A 67 24.53 -14.41 -15.73
N THR A 68 25.40 -14.95 -14.88
CA THR A 68 26.80 -15.25 -15.21
C THR A 68 27.14 -16.68 -14.78
N GLU A 69 28.38 -17.11 -15.02
CA GLU A 69 28.88 -18.39 -14.48
C GLU A 69 28.88 -18.41 -12.94
N GLU A 70 28.91 -17.24 -12.30
CA GLU A 70 28.96 -17.13 -10.84
C GLU A 70 27.60 -17.31 -10.16
N GLY A 71 26.50 -17.14 -10.91
CA GLY A 71 25.15 -17.30 -10.40
C GLY A 71 24.09 -16.83 -11.39
N ARG A 72 22.88 -17.39 -11.23
CA ARG A 72 21.72 -17.07 -12.06
C ARG A 72 20.55 -16.63 -11.20
N ASN A 73 19.63 -15.89 -11.81
CA ASN A 73 18.42 -15.37 -11.17
C ASN A 73 18.73 -14.56 -9.90
N LEU A 74 19.80 -13.76 -9.95
CA LEU A 74 20.25 -12.96 -8.83
C LEU A 74 19.53 -11.60 -8.78
N ILE A 75 19.13 -11.21 -7.57
CA ILE A 75 18.62 -9.88 -7.22
C ILE A 75 19.48 -9.36 -6.08
N GLU A 76 19.96 -8.12 -6.20
CA GLU A 76 20.70 -7.45 -5.13
C GLU A 76 19.84 -6.34 -4.51
N LEU A 77 19.71 -6.42 -3.20
CA LEU A 77 18.94 -5.49 -2.38
C LEU A 77 19.89 -4.60 -1.60
N CYS A 78 19.95 -3.32 -1.97
CA CYS A 78 20.85 -2.32 -1.40
C CYS A 78 20.09 -1.40 -0.43
N PRO A 79 20.09 -1.67 0.88
CA PRO A 79 19.48 -0.76 1.84
C PRO A 79 20.31 0.51 1.96
N ARG A 80 19.66 1.66 2.19
CA ARG A 80 20.36 2.94 2.45
C ARG A 80 21.37 2.88 3.60
N VAL A 81 21.12 2.03 4.59
CA VAL A 81 21.99 1.83 5.75
C VAL A 81 22.20 0.35 5.95
N GLY A 82 23.47 -0.08 5.88
CA GLY A 82 23.86 -1.48 6.04
C GLY A 82 24.34 -2.13 4.74
N PRO A 83 24.77 -3.40 4.83
CA PRO A 83 25.31 -4.11 3.68
C PRO A 83 24.22 -4.52 2.69
N ALA A 84 24.60 -4.60 1.41
CA ALA A 84 23.75 -5.17 0.36
C ALA A 84 23.47 -6.66 0.64
N VAL A 85 22.28 -7.11 0.24
CA VAL A 85 21.82 -8.48 0.39
C VAL A 85 21.57 -9.05 -1.00
N VAL A 86 22.39 -10.02 -1.39
CA VAL A 86 22.23 -10.73 -2.67
C VAL A 86 21.37 -11.97 -2.44
N LEU A 87 20.31 -12.10 -3.22
CA LEU A 87 19.36 -13.21 -3.20
C LEU A 87 19.34 -13.89 -4.57
N ALA A 88 19.31 -15.22 -4.56
CA ALA A 88 19.08 -16.04 -5.73
C ALA A 88 17.66 -16.63 -5.65
N CYS A 89 16.89 -16.44 -6.72
CA CYS A 89 15.59 -17.07 -6.90
C CYS A 89 15.74 -18.45 -7.56
N ALA A 90 14.76 -19.34 -7.38
CA ALA A 90 14.83 -20.68 -7.96
C ALA A 90 14.69 -20.67 -9.50
N SER A 91 14.01 -19.66 -10.04
CA SER A 91 13.80 -19.50 -11.48
C SER A 91 13.77 -18.03 -11.92
N CYS A 92 13.90 -17.81 -13.23
CA CYS A 92 13.74 -16.50 -13.85
C CYS A 92 12.31 -15.94 -13.65
N ALA A 93 11.30 -16.81 -13.66
CA ALA A 93 9.91 -16.41 -13.40
C ALA A 93 9.74 -15.91 -11.96
N GLU A 94 10.29 -16.63 -10.99
CA GLU A 94 10.26 -16.20 -9.59
C GLU A 94 11.04 -14.91 -9.37
N LYS A 95 12.23 -14.76 -9.99
CA LYS A 95 12.98 -13.50 -9.99
C LYS A 95 12.14 -12.34 -10.52
N ARG A 96 11.44 -12.55 -11.64
CA ARG A 96 10.57 -11.54 -12.24
C ARG A 96 9.45 -11.14 -11.29
N ASN A 97 8.77 -12.11 -10.67
CA ASN A 97 7.69 -11.83 -9.72
C ASN A 97 8.19 -11.01 -8.53
N TRP A 98 9.31 -11.42 -7.91
CA TRP A 98 9.93 -10.65 -6.84
C TRP A 98 10.33 -9.24 -7.26
N MET A 99 10.91 -9.08 -8.46
CA MET A 99 11.28 -7.77 -8.98
C MET A 99 10.05 -6.90 -9.20
N CYS A 100 8.98 -7.43 -9.81
CA CYS A 100 7.72 -6.73 -10.02
C CYS A 100 7.13 -6.24 -8.69
N ASP A 101 7.01 -7.12 -7.69
CA ASP A 101 6.42 -6.78 -6.40
C ASP A 101 7.25 -5.73 -5.65
N LEU A 102 8.58 -5.88 -5.63
CA LEU A 102 9.47 -4.94 -4.94
C LEU A 102 9.50 -3.57 -5.64
N VAL A 103 9.52 -3.53 -6.98
CA VAL A 103 9.46 -2.27 -7.76
C VAL A 103 8.12 -1.59 -7.58
N MET A 104 7.02 -2.35 -7.63
CA MET A 104 5.66 -1.84 -7.40
C MET A 104 5.55 -1.21 -6.02
N LEU A 105 5.95 -1.90 -4.96
CA LEU A 105 5.89 -1.37 -3.59
C LEU A 105 6.77 -0.13 -3.37
N ASN A 106 7.89 -0.02 -4.08
CA ASN A 106 8.79 1.13 -3.99
C ASN A 106 8.23 2.36 -4.73
N THR A 107 7.61 2.16 -5.89
CA THR A 107 7.18 3.25 -6.79
C THR A 107 5.72 3.66 -6.63
N LYS A 108 4.85 2.73 -6.23
CA LYS A 108 3.39 2.96 -6.16
C LYS A 108 3.00 4.23 -5.39
N PRO A 109 3.49 4.50 -4.17
CA PRO A 109 3.06 5.70 -3.43
C PRO A 109 3.43 7.02 -4.12
N MET A 110 4.52 7.04 -4.89
CA MET A 110 4.95 8.21 -5.66
C MET A 110 4.07 8.39 -6.90
N LEU A 111 3.76 7.30 -7.59
CA LEU A 111 2.87 7.31 -8.75
C LEU A 111 1.43 7.68 -8.38
N ASP A 112 0.90 7.15 -7.26
CA ASP A 112 -0.43 7.49 -6.76
C ASP A 112 -0.55 8.99 -6.48
N ARG A 113 0.47 9.59 -5.82
CA ARG A 113 0.50 11.05 -5.59
C ARG A 113 0.58 11.88 -6.86
N PHE A 114 1.33 11.40 -7.85
CA PHE A 114 1.44 12.08 -9.13
C PHE A 114 0.11 12.04 -9.89
N LEU A 115 -0.57 10.89 -9.85
CA LEU A 115 -1.91 10.72 -10.42
C LEU A 115 -2.91 11.66 -9.75
N ASP A 116 -2.96 11.70 -8.42
CA ASP A 116 -3.86 12.60 -7.67
C ASP A 116 -3.61 14.07 -8.04
N SER A 117 -2.34 14.47 -8.18
CA SER A 117 -1.98 15.82 -8.58
C SER A 117 -2.44 16.16 -9.99
N ILE A 118 -2.36 15.22 -10.93
CA ILE A 118 -2.84 15.41 -12.30
C ILE A 118 -4.35 15.54 -12.31
N LEU A 119 -5.06 14.64 -11.62
CA LEU A 119 -6.52 14.65 -11.57
C LEU A 119 -7.04 15.97 -10.98
N LEU A 120 -6.45 16.45 -9.88
CA LEU A 120 -6.84 17.71 -9.26
C LEU A 120 -6.59 18.92 -10.19
N ASP A 121 -5.48 18.93 -10.94
CA ASP A 121 -5.24 20.01 -11.90
C ASP A 121 -6.21 19.96 -13.09
N LEU A 122 -6.62 18.76 -13.53
CA LEU A 122 -7.64 18.60 -14.57
C LEU A 122 -9.01 19.12 -14.11
N GLU A 123 -9.43 18.77 -12.89
CA GLU A 123 -10.68 19.28 -12.29
C GLU A 123 -10.66 20.82 -12.20
N ARG A 124 -9.51 21.40 -11.82
CA ARG A 124 -9.35 22.85 -11.73
C ARG A 124 -9.41 23.54 -13.09
N ARG A 125 -8.84 22.94 -14.14
CA ARG A 125 -8.85 23.49 -15.52
C ARG A 125 -10.20 23.37 -16.19
N HIS A 126 -10.95 22.32 -15.85
CA HIS A 126 -12.25 22.02 -16.43
C HIS A 126 -13.33 21.96 -15.34
N PRO A 127 -13.60 23.09 -14.65
CA PRO A 127 -14.61 23.10 -13.61
C PRO A 127 -15.97 22.81 -14.24
N LEU A 128 -16.69 21.83 -13.69
CA LEU A 128 -18.06 21.57 -14.06
C LEU A 128 -18.89 22.82 -13.73
N LYS A 129 -19.50 23.40 -14.76
CA LYS A 129 -20.38 24.56 -14.61
C LYS A 129 -21.82 24.07 -14.67
N LEU A 130 -22.61 24.49 -13.70
CA LEU A 130 -24.05 24.27 -13.76
C LEU A 130 -24.63 25.05 -14.96
N PRO A 131 -25.64 24.50 -15.65
CA PRO A 131 -26.41 25.25 -16.63
C PRO A 131 -27.01 26.52 -15.99
N PRO A 132 -27.28 27.57 -16.77
CA PRO A 132 -27.98 28.73 -16.23
C PRO A 132 -29.37 28.34 -15.70
N ALA A 133 -29.79 28.99 -14.61
CA ALA A 133 -31.05 28.68 -13.92
C ALA A 133 -32.31 28.81 -14.81
N SER A 134 -32.22 29.59 -15.88
CA SER A 134 -33.27 29.71 -16.90
C SER A 134 -33.52 28.42 -17.69
N LEU A 135 -32.48 27.58 -17.85
CA LEU A 135 -32.57 26.27 -18.53
C LEU A 135 -32.77 25.13 -17.53
N TYR A 136 -32.23 25.28 -16.31
CA TYR A 136 -32.34 24.27 -15.26
C TYR A 136 -32.62 24.92 -13.91
N ARG A 137 -33.87 24.88 -13.47
CA ARG A 137 -34.34 25.59 -12.26
C ARG A 137 -33.60 25.20 -10.98
N PHE A 138 -33.03 24.00 -10.92
CA PHE A 138 -32.26 23.50 -9.77
C PHE A 138 -30.81 23.98 -9.77
N ALA A 139 -30.36 24.74 -10.77
CA ALA A 139 -29.04 25.38 -10.78
C ALA A 139 -29.03 26.75 -10.04
N VAL A 140 -30.12 27.13 -9.38
CA VAL A 140 -30.14 28.33 -8.53
C VAL A 140 -29.19 28.12 -7.35
N PRO A 141 -28.23 29.03 -7.10
CA PRO A 141 -27.30 28.89 -5.98
C PRO A 141 -28.02 28.86 -4.62
N ASP A 142 -27.51 28.04 -3.71
CA ASP A 142 -27.97 27.95 -2.33
C ASP A 142 -27.86 29.30 -1.59
N SER A 143 -28.92 29.67 -0.89
CA SER A 143 -29.05 30.90 -0.09
C SER A 143 -29.93 30.65 1.14
N PRO A 144 -29.86 31.49 2.19
CA PRO A 144 -30.72 31.35 3.37
C PRO A 144 -32.23 31.38 3.06
N ASP A 145 -32.60 31.97 1.93
CA ASP A 145 -33.98 32.09 1.48
C ASP A 145 -34.52 30.80 0.83
N ASN A 146 -33.63 29.96 0.27
CA ASN A 146 -33.99 28.76 -0.48
C ASN A 146 -33.54 27.43 0.17
N ILE A 147 -32.54 27.46 1.07
CA ILE A 147 -32.10 26.29 1.84
C ILE A 147 -31.76 26.69 3.28
N VAL A 148 -32.31 25.94 4.24
CA VAL A 148 -32.01 26.07 5.67
C VAL A 148 -31.39 24.77 6.14
N LEU A 149 -30.09 24.81 6.42
CA LEU A 149 -29.33 23.68 6.97
C LEU A 149 -29.53 23.61 8.49
N GLU A 150 -29.54 22.41 9.03
CA GLU A 150 -29.54 22.23 10.48
C GLU A 150 -28.18 22.60 11.08
N ASP A 151 -28.20 23.38 12.16
CA ASP A 151 -27.00 23.82 12.85
C ASP A 151 -26.24 22.62 13.45
N VAL A 152 -24.98 22.46 13.02
CA VAL A 152 -24.11 21.32 13.37
C VAL A 152 -23.77 21.29 14.86
N THR A 153 -23.96 22.41 15.55
CA THR A 153 -23.73 22.60 17.00
C THR A 153 -24.76 21.90 17.89
N ALA A 154 -25.91 21.48 17.35
CA ALA A 154 -26.93 20.76 18.12
C ALA A 154 -26.60 19.27 18.36
N ARG A 155 -25.44 18.77 17.90
CA ARG A 155 -25.04 17.36 18.08
C ARG A 155 -23.71 17.21 18.80
N HIS A 156 -23.72 16.35 19.82
CA HIS A 156 -22.56 15.75 20.48
C HIS A 156 -21.70 14.82 19.58
N HIS A 157 -21.90 14.84 18.25
CA HIS A 157 -21.14 14.04 17.29
C HIS A 157 -20.47 14.95 16.28
N ALA A 158 -19.24 15.36 16.60
CA ALA A 158 -18.39 16.28 15.84
C ALA A 158 -17.89 15.75 14.48
N ASN A 159 -18.64 14.88 13.81
CA ASN A 159 -18.22 14.28 12.53
C ASN A 159 -19.43 13.78 11.71
N ALA A 160 -20.37 14.65 11.39
CA ALA A 160 -21.41 14.36 10.39
C ALA A 160 -20.99 14.93 9.02
N PRO A 161 -20.47 14.12 8.08
CA PRO A 161 -19.98 14.60 6.79
C PRO A 161 -21.08 14.94 5.78
N VAL A 162 -22.34 14.71 6.11
CA VAL A 162 -23.49 14.98 5.23
C VAL A 162 -24.38 16.05 5.87
N PRO A 163 -24.59 17.20 5.21
CA PRO A 163 -25.46 18.25 5.74
C PRO A 163 -26.92 17.76 5.78
N LEU A 164 -27.60 17.95 6.93
CA LEU A 164 -29.04 17.67 7.04
C LEU A 164 -29.84 18.96 6.87
N ILE A 165 -30.93 18.90 6.11
CA ILE A 165 -31.77 20.05 5.76
C ILE A 165 -32.94 20.14 6.75
N LYS A 166 -33.15 21.31 7.39
CA LYS A 166 -34.08 21.52 8.51
C LYS A 166 -35.50 21.96 8.12
N VAL A 167 -35.75 22.18 6.82
CA VAL A 167 -37.04 22.53 6.14
C VAL A 167 -37.14 23.98 5.65
N ARG A 168 -37.18 24.12 4.31
CA ARG A 168 -38.18 24.86 3.53
C ARG A 168 -38.21 24.23 2.13
N LEU A 169 -39.32 23.58 1.77
CA LEU A 169 -39.49 22.89 0.48
C LEU A 169 -39.83 23.89 -0.63
N VAL A 170 -38.91 24.10 -1.57
CA VAL A 170 -39.33 24.07 -2.98
C VAL A 170 -39.20 22.60 -3.37
N ILE A 171 -40.27 21.99 -3.89
CA ILE A 171 -40.27 20.58 -4.36
C ILE A 171 -39.07 20.31 -5.28
N ASP A 172 -38.59 21.37 -5.93
CA ASP A 172 -37.41 21.37 -6.76
C ASP A 172 -36.14 20.90 -5.98
N THR A 173 -35.76 21.49 -4.84
CA THR A 173 -34.48 21.15 -4.17
C THR A 173 -34.39 19.70 -3.66
N LEU A 174 -35.52 19.05 -3.34
CA LEU A 174 -35.56 17.66 -2.88
C LEU A 174 -35.21 16.63 -3.97
N ILE A 175 -35.52 16.92 -5.23
CA ILE A 175 -35.21 16.02 -6.36
C ILE A 175 -33.69 15.96 -6.61
N TYR A 176 -32.98 17.08 -6.42
CA TYR A 176 -31.53 17.16 -6.60
C TYR A 176 -30.75 16.38 -5.53
N THR A 177 -31.22 16.37 -4.29
CA THR A 177 -30.56 15.63 -3.20
C THR A 177 -30.90 14.14 -3.18
N LEU A 178 -32.00 13.72 -3.83
CA LEU A 178 -32.47 12.33 -3.87
C LEU A 178 -32.11 11.56 -5.16
N SER A 179 -31.59 12.23 -6.20
CA SER A 179 -31.05 11.59 -7.43
C SER A 179 -29.55 11.41 -7.34
#